data_AF-A0A1H6Z617-F1
#
_entry.id   AF-A0A1H6Z617-F1
#
_cell.length_a   1.000
_cell.length_b   1.000
_cell.length_c   1.000
_cell.angle_alpha   90.00
_cell.angle_beta   90.00
_cell.angle_gamma   90.00
#
_symmetry.space_group_name_H-M   'P 1'
#
loop_
_entity.id
_entity.type
_entity.pdbx_description
1 polymer ?
#
loop_
_entity_poly.entity_id
_entity_poly.type
_entity_poly.pdbx_seq_one_letter_code
_entity_poly.pdbx_strand_id
1 'polypeptide(L)' 'MDMKKLEDLHEWSEKVARLIELVAFTNKTLQLHRELGDTPSIIRQYERLLAQHQQELDDLLKTYGLAIKLLPLETAA' A
#
# COMPACT_ATOMS: atom_id res chain seq x y z
N MET A 1 21.22 -3.14 -23.14
CA MET A 1 20.03 -3.16 -22.27
C MET A 1 18.87 -3.64 -23.12
N ASP A 2 18.22 -4.75 -22.75
CA ASP A 2 17.14 -5.36 -23.53
C ASP A 2 15.87 -4.51 -23.43
N MET A 3 15.22 -4.20 -24.55
CA MET A 3 13.97 -3.40 -24.58
C MET A 3 12.90 -3.96 -23.64
N LYS A 4 12.78 -5.29 -23.61
CA LYS A 4 11.87 -6.02 -22.72
C LYS A 4 12.11 -5.74 -21.24
N LYS A 5 13.38 -5.65 -20.80
CA LYS A 5 13.70 -5.35 -19.39
C LYS A 5 13.30 -3.94 -19.00
N LEU A 6 13.33 -2.99 -19.95
CA LEU A 6 12.89 -1.63 -19.71
C LEU A 6 11.36 -1.55 -19.58
N GLU A 7 10.64 -2.28 -20.43
CA GLU A 7 9.18 -2.41 -20.33
C GLU A 7 8.76 -3.08 -19.02
N ASP A 8 9.39 -4.21 -18.65
CA ASP A 8 9.14 -4.90 -17.39
C ASP A 8 9.39 -3.99 -16.17
N LEU A 9 10.44 -3.16 -16.21
CA LEU A 9 10.75 -2.20 -15.15
C LEU A 9 9.74 -1.06 -15.09
N HIS A 10 9.30 -0.55 -16.26
CA HIS A 10 8.31 0.51 -16.32
C HIS A 10 6.97 0.03 -15.77
N GLU A 11 6.46 -1.11 -16.22
CA GLU A 11 5.22 -1.70 -15.68
C GLU A 11 5.32 -1.96 -14.18
N TRP A 12 6.46 -2.47 -13.72
CA TRP A 12 6.71 -2.68 -12.30
C TRP A 12 6.62 -1.36 -11.53
N SER A 13 7.26 -0.29 -12.02
CA SER A 13 7.27 1.02 -11.36
C SER A 13 5.86 1.63 -11.27
N GLU A 14 5.04 1.45 -12.30
CA GLU A 14 3.64 1.90 -12.27
C GLU A 14 2.82 1.12 -11.24
N LYS A 15 3.00 -0.20 -11.17
CA LYS A 15 2.31 -1.04 -10.18
C LYS A 15 2.70 -0.65 -8.74
N VAL A 16 3.98 -0.39 -8.50
CA VAL A 16 4.47 0.09 -7.19
C VAL A 16 3.81 1.42 -6.82
N ALA A 17 3.79 2.39 -7.74
CA ALA A 17 3.18 3.69 -7.50
C ALA A 17 1.68 3.55 -7.14
N ARG A 18 0.93 2.77 -7.91
CA ARG A 18 -0.50 2.52 -7.66
C ARG A 18 -0.74 1.85 -6.31
N LEU A 19 0.09 0.87 -5.91
CA LEU A 19 -0.05 0.21 -4.61
C LEU A 19 0.28 1.14 -3.44
N ILE A 20 1.28 2.02 -3.58
CA ILE A 20 1.58 3.05 -2.57
C ILE A 20 0.37 3.98 -2.39
N GLU A 21 -0.25 4.42 -3.49
CA GLU A 21 -1.47 5.23 -3.45
C GLU A 21 -2.63 4.50 -2.76
N LEU A 22 -2.84 3.21 -3.07
CA LEU A 22 -3.88 2.40 -2.44
C LEU A 22 -3.66 2.21 -0.94
N VAL A 23 -2.41 1.97 -0.50
CA VAL A 23 -2.06 1.90 0.92
C VAL A 23 -2.38 3.22 1.61
N ALA A 24 -1.94 4.35 1.04
CA ALA A 24 -2.16 5.67 1.62
C ALA A 24 -3.66 6.01 1.70
N PHE A 25 -4.41 5.76 0.63
CA PHE A 25 -5.85 6.01 0.56
C PHE A 25 -6.60 5.14 1.57
N THR A 26 -6.32 3.84 1.60
CA THR A 26 -6.98 2.89 2.52
C THR A 26 -6.69 3.23 3.98
N ASN A 27 -5.45 3.63 4.29
CA ASN A 27 -5.08 4.06 5.64
C ASN A 27 -5.86 5.33 6.06
N LYS A 28 -5.97 6.32 5.16
CA LYS A 28 -6.76 7.53 5.41
C LYS A 28 -8.24 7.21 5.59
N THR A 29 -8.82 6.34 4.77
CA THR A 29 -10.21 5.91 4.90
C THR A 29 -10.46 5.16 6.22
N LEU A 30 -9.54 4.27 6.61
CA LEU A 30 -9.59 3.60 7.90
C LEU A 30 -9.57 4.59 9.07
N GLN A 31 -8.71 5.61 9.00
CA GLN A 31 -8.65 6.67 10.01
C GLN A 31 -9.99 7.42 10.11
N LEU A 32 -10.60 7.79 8.99
CA LEU A 32 -11.91 8.46 8.97
C LEU A 32 -13.01 7.59 9.60
N HIS A 33 -13.06 6.29 9.28
CA HIS A 33 -14.03 5.38 9.90
C HIS A 33 -13.83 5.26 11.43
N ARG A 34 -12.58 5.28 11.91
CA ARG A 34 -12.28 5.30 13.34
C ARG A 34 -12.74 6.61 14.00
N GLU A 35 -12.48 7.75 13.37
CA GLU A 35 -12.87 9.07 13.87
C GLU A 35 -14.39 9.28 13.89
N LEU A 36 -15.11 8.75 12.89
CA LEU A 36 -16.58 8.81 12.81
C LEU A 36 -17.27 7.82 13.76
N GLY A 37 -16.53 6.94 14.42
CA GLY A 37 -17.08 5.93 15.32
C GLY A 37 -17.88 4.86 14.59
N ASP A 38 -17.50 4.52 13.35
CA ASP A 38 -18.17 3.48 12.59
C ASP A 38 -18.08 2.11 13.26
N THR A 39 -18.93 1.18 12.82
CA THR A 39 -19.00 -0.14 13.45
C THR A 39 -17.66 -0.86 13.39
N PRO A 40 -17.30 -1.64 14.44
CA PRO A 40 -16.06 -2.43 14.43
C PRO A 40 -15.93 -3.40 13.25
N SER A 41 -17.06 -3.79 12.64
CA SER A 41 -17.07 -4.64 11.45
C SER A 41 -16.52 -3.91 10.22
N ILE A 42 -16.86 -2.63 10.04
CA ILE A 42 -16.35 -1.79 8.95
C ILE A 42 -14.85 -1.54 9.15
N ILE A 43 -14.45 -1.15 10.37
CA ILE A 43 -13.04 -0.90 10.71
C ILE A 43 -12.18 -2.14 10.40
N ARG A 44 -12.60 -3.33 10.82
CA ARG A 44 -11.88 -4.59 10.52
C ARG A 44 -11.80 -4.93 9.04
N GLN A 45 -12.77 -4.51 8.22
CA GLN A 45 -12.71 -4.71 6.77
C GLN A 45 -11.61 -3.86 6.17
N TYR A 46 -11.52 -2.59 6.55
CA TYR A 46 -10.46 -1.69 6.08
C TYR A 46 -9.08 -2.06 6.61
N GLU A 47 -8.97 -2.56 7.84
CA GLU A 47 -7.70 -3.10 8.37
C GLU A 47 -7.19 -4.28 7.54
N ARG A 48 -8.08 -5.22 7.18
CA ARG A 48 -7.71 -6.34 6.31
C ARG A 48 -7.30 -5.88 4.92
N LEU A 49 -8.04 -4.93 4.34
CA LEU A 49 -7.73 -4.38 3.02
C LEU A 49 -6.37 -3.66 3.02
N LEU A 50 -6.09 -2.88 4.05
CA LEU A 50 -4.79 -2.21 4.23
C LEU A 50 -3.65 -3.23 4.31
N ALA A 51 -3.82 -4.28 5.12
CA ALA A 51 -2.82 -5.35 5.24
C ALA A 51 -2.59 -6.09 3.90
N GLN A 52 -3.64 -6.30 3.10
CA GLN A 52 -3.53 -6.90 1.77
C GLN A 52 -2.71 -6.03 0.82
N HIS A 53 -2.98 -4.72 0.75
CA HIS A 53 -2.21 -3.80 -0.09
C HIS A 53 -0.76 -3.68 0.35
N GLN A 54 -0.49 -3.67 1.67
CA GLN A 54 0.87 -3.65 2.21
C GLN A 54 1.64 -4.92 1.82
N GLN A 55 1.00 -6.09 1.95
CA GLN A 55 1.62 -7.37 1.57
C GLN A 55 1.92 -7.42 0.06
N GLU A 56 0.98 -6.98 -0.78
CA GLU A 56 1.16 -6.96 -2.22
C GLU A 56 2.30 -6.01 -2.64
N LEU A 57 2.39 -4.84 -2.00
CA LEU A 57 3.48 -3.90 -2.22
C LEU A 57 4.84 -4.49 -1.79
N ASP A 58 4.90 -5.11 -0.62
CA ASP A 58 6.13 -5.75 -0.12
C ASP A 58 6.61 -6.84 -1.07
N ASP A 59 5.72 -7.68 -1.58
CA ASP A 59 6.07 -8.74 -2.52
C ASP A 59 6.50 -8.18 -3.89
N LEU A 60 5.86 -7.10 -4.34
CA LEU A 60 6.24 -6.42 -5.57
C LEU A 60 7.63 -5.79 -5.47
N LEU A 61 7.96 -5.16 -4.34
CA LEU A 61 9.27 -4.52 -4.12
C LEU A 61 10.40 -5.55 -4.04
N LYS A 62 10.17 -6.71 -3.40
CA LYS A 62 11.14 -7.82 -3.34
C LYS A 62 11.58 -8.30 -4.72
N THR A 63 10.71 -8.18 -5.74
CA THR A 63 11.02 -8.59 -7.13
C THR A 63 12.27 -7.91 -7.67
N TYR A 64 12.55 -6.68 -7.27
CA TYR A 64 13.75 -5.92 -7.67
C TYR A 64 14.70 -5.64 -6.50
N GLY A 65 14.60 -6.40 -5.39
CA GLY A 65 15.47 -6.27 -4.22
C GLY A 65 15.27 -4.97 -3.43
N LEU A 66 14.14 -4.29 -3.62
CA LEU A 66 13.77 -3.12 -2.86
C LEU A 66 12.95 -3.57 -1.64
N ALA A 67 13.20 -2.95 -0.49
CA ALA A 67 12.41 -3.14 0.71
C ALA A 67 12.04 -1.76 1.25
N ILE A 68 10.75 -1.44 1.26
CA ILE A 68 10.24 -0.23 1.89
C ILE A 68 9.61 -0.66 3.22
N LYS A 69 10.18 -0.20 4.34
CA LYS A 69 9.45 -0.24 5.61
C LYS A 69 8.44 0.90 5.59
N LEU A 70 7.18 0.57 5.31
CA LEU A 70 6.07 1.47 5.58
C LEU A 70 5.95 1.61 7.10
N LEU A 71 6.58 2.66 7.65
CA LEU A 71 6.30 3.06 9.02
C LEU A 71 4.82 3.47 9.09
N PRO A 72 4.08 3.09 10.15
CA PRO A 72 2.78 3.68 10.41
C PRO A 72 3.00 5.19 10.42
N LEU A 73 2.26 5.91 9.58
CA LEU A 73 2.10 7.36 9.68
C LEU A 73 1.32 7.68 10.95
N GLU A 74 1.84 7.30 12.11
CA GLU A 74 1.46 7.83 13.39
C GLU A 74 2.60 8.75 13.83
N THR A 75 2.24 9.95 14.28
CA THR A 75 3.11 11.06 14.68
C THR A 75 3.65 11.97 13.57
N ALA A 76 2.73 12.60 12.83
CA ALA A 76 2.83 14.05 12.65
C ALA A 76 1.68 14.66 13.47
N ALA A 77 1.93 14.82 14.77
CA ALA A 77 1.13 15.62 15.69
C ALA A 77 1.63 17.07 15.66
#